data_AF-A0A8I6A7C7-F1
#
_entry.id   AF-A0A8I6A7C7-F1
#
_cell.length_a   1.000
_cell.length_b   1.000
_cell.length_c   1.000
_cell.angle_alpha   90.00
_cell.angle_beta   90.00
_cell.angle_gamma   90.00
#
_symmetry.space_group_name_H-M   'P 1'
#
loop_
_entity.id
_entity.type
_entity.pdbx_description
1 polymer ?
#
loop_
_entity_poly.entity_id
_entity_poly.type
_entity_poly.pdbx_seq_one_letter_code
_entity_poly.pdbx_strand_id
1 'polypeptide(L)'
;MPVVMARDLEETASSSEDEDLVNQEDHPCIMWTGGCRRIPVLVFHAEAILTKDNNIRIIGERYHLSYKIVRTDSRLVRSILTAHGFHEVHPSSTDYNLMWTGSHLKPFLLRTLSEAQKVNHFPRSYELTRKDRLYKNIIRMQHTHGFKAFHILPQTFLLPAEYAEFCNSYSKDRGPWIVKPVASSRGRGVYLINNPNQISLEENILVSRYINNPLLIDDFKFDVRLYVLVTSYDPLVIYLYEEGLARFATVRYDQGSKNIRNQFMHLTNYSVNKKSGDYVSCDDPEVEDYGNKWSMSAMLRYLKQEGKDTTALMAHVEDLIIKTIISAELAIATACKTFVPHRSSCFGSGHVL
;
A
#
# COMPACT_ATOMS: atom_id res chain seq x y z
N MET A 1 -84.94 34.24 2.60
CA MET A 1 -84.01 35.31 3.05
C MET A 1 -84.11 35.42 4.57
N PRO A 2 -83.00 35.66 5.29
CA PRO A 2 -81.89 34.75 5.57
C PRO A 2 -81.85 34.43 7.10
N VAL A 3 -80.99 33.55 7.61
CA VAL A 3 -79.68 33.92 8.18
C VAL A 3 -78.70 32.76 8.06
N VAL A 4 -77.50 33.13 7.62
CA VAL A 4 -76.27 32.38 7.42
C VAL A 4 -75.63 32.06 8.77
N MET A 5 -75.06 30.87 8.95
CA MET A 5 -73.92 30.66 9.85
C MET A 5 -72.85 29.82 9.18
N ALA A 6 -71.67 30.42 9.11
CA ALA A 6 -70.43 29.89 8.59
C ALA A 6 -69.91 28.73 9.45
N ARG A 7 -69.22 27.79 8.81
CA ARG A 7 -68.37 26.81 9.48
C ARG A 7 -66.93 27.02 9.02
N ASP A 8 -66.06 26.96 10.02
CA ASP A 8 -64.67 27.38 10.03
C ASP A 8 -63.75 26.65 9.04
N LEU A 9 -62.71 27.39 8.65
CA LEU A 9 -61.55 26.96 7.88
C LEU A 9 -60.66 26.07 8.77
N GLU A 10 -60.45 24.81 8.38
CA GLU A 10 -59.28 24.03 8.80
C GLU A 10 -58.16 24.27 7.77
N GLU A 11 -57.17 25.07 8.16
CA GLU A 11 -55.89 25.17 7.47
C GLU A 11 -55.12 23.85 7.64
N THR A 12 -55.13 23.00 6.62
CA THR A 12 -54.12 21.96 6.47
C THR A 12 -52.81 22.62 6.04
N ALA A 13 -51.93 22.87 7.01
CA ALA A 13 -50.53 23.15 6.76
C ALA A 13 -49.92 21.96 6.01
N SER A 14 -49.66 22.13 4.71
CA SER A 14 -48.84 21.21 3.94
C SER A 14 -47.41 21.30 4.46
N SER A 15 -47.00 20.35 5.31
CA SER A 15 -45.60 20.15 5.66
C SER A 15 -44.86 19.72 4.39
N SER A 16 -44.03 20.63 3.89
CA SER A 16 -43.10 20.47 2.78
C SER A 16 -41.95 19.51 3.15
N GLU A 17 -42.25 18.28 3.53
CA GLU A 17 -41.26 17.22 3.81
C GLU A 17 -41.04 16.28 2.61
N ASP A 18 -41.59 16.59 1.44
CA ASP A 18 -41.54 15.75 0.23
C ASP A 18 -40.68 16.33 -0.92
N GLU A 19 -39.82 17.32 -0.65
CA GLU A 19 -38.85 17.83 -1.63
C GLU A 19 -37.41 17.61 -1.14
N ASP A 20 -36.90 16.39 -1.29
CA ASP A 20 -35.50 16.07 -1.63
C ASP A 20 -35.30 14.54 -1.74
N LEU A 21 -36.15 13.88 -2.53
CA LEU A 21 -35.85 12.55 -3.06
C LEU A 21 -34.80 12.71 -4.18
N VAL A 22 -33.54 12.96 -3.80
CA VAL A 22 -32.41 12.77 -4.70
C VAL A 22 -32.51 11.35 -5.26
N ASN A 23 -32.67 11.23 -6.58
CA ASN A 23 -32.72 9.94 -7.28
C ASN A 23 -31.56 9.05 -6.81
N GLN A 24 -31.88 8.05 -5.98
CA GLN A 24 -30.92 7.25 -5.20
C GLN A 24 -30.06 6.33 -6.08
N GLU A 25 -30.43 6.15 -7.35
CA GLU A 25 -29.68 5.34 -8.30
C GLU A 25 -28.39 6.02 -8.78
N ASP A 26 -28.29 7.35 -8.70
CA ASP A 26 -27.20 8.14 -9.30
C ASP A 26 -26.42 9.01 -8.29
N HIS A 27 -26.38 8.64 -7.01
CA HIS A 27 -25.53 9.37 -6.06
C HIS A 27 -24.03 9.14 -6.39
N PRO A 28 -23.18 10.19 -6.46
CA PRO A 28 -21.78 10.06 -6.91
C PRO A 28 -20.93 9.12 -6.05
N CYS A 29 -21.28 8.96 -4.78
CA CYS A 29 -20.62 8.04 -3.85
C CYS A 29 -21.19 6.61 -3.84
N ILE A 30 -22.23 6.30 -4.60
CA ILE A 30 -22.80 4.94 -4.67
C ILE A 30 -22.65 4.42 -6.09
N MET A 31 -21.87 3.36 -6.24
CA MET A 31 -21.79 2.59 -7.47
C MET A 31 -22.55 1.27 -7.29
N TRP A 32 -23.55 1.03 -8.13
CA TRP A 32 -24.34 -0.19 -8.08
C TRP A 32 -23.70 -1.29 -8.94
N THR A 33 -23.41 -2.43 -8.32
CA THR A 33 -22.72 -3.56 -8.95
C THR A 33 -23.54 -4.85 -8.90
N GLY A 34 -23.10 -5.86 -9.66
CA GLY A 34 -23.78 -7.16 -9.81
C GLY A 34 -24.73 -7.23 -11.01
N GLY A 35 -25.16 -8.44 -11.39
CA GLY A 35 -25.96 -8.70 -12.61
C GLY A 35 -27.30 -7.95 -12.70
N CYS A 36 -27.79 -7.41 -11.58
CA CYS A 36 -28.98 -6.54 -11.52
C CYS A 36 -28.73 -5.21 -10.78
N ARG A 37 -27.47 -4.74 -10.64
CA ARG A 37 -27.12 -3.50 -9.92
C ARG A 37 -27.70 -3.44 -8.50
N ARG A 38 -27.69 -4.56 -7.77
CA ARG A 38 -28.29 -4.64 -6.41
C ARG A 38 -27.31 -4.46 -5.27
N ILE A 39 -26.01 -4.47 -5.55
CA ILE A 39 -24.97 -4.39 -4.53
C ILE A 39 -24.38 -2.98 -4.55
N PRO A 40 -24.69 -2.12 -3.56
CA PRO A 40 -24.12 -0.79 -3.49
C PRO A 40 -22.66 -0.88 -3.05
N VAL A 41 -21.78 -0.17 -3.76
CA VAL A 41 -20.38 0.03 -3.42
C VAL A 41 -20.18 1.49 -3.12
N LEU A 42 -19.71 1.79 -1.91
CA LEU A 42 -19.35 3.16 -1.56
C LEU A 42 -18.06 3.56 -2.28
N VAL A 43 -18.13 4.63 -3.06
CA VAL A 43 -17.02 5.22 -3.81
C VAL A 43 -16.47 6.41 -3.03
N PHE A 44 -15.15 6.41 -2.85
CA PHE A 44 -14.43 7.51 -2.20
C PHE A 44 -13.85 8.45 -3.24
N HIS A 45 -14.09 9.75 -3.06
CA HIS A 45 -13.58 10.81 -3.92
C HIS A 45 -12.55 11.65 -3.17
N ALA A 46 -11.36 11.85 -3.76
CA ALA A 46 -10.31 12.67 -3.14
C ALA A 46 -10.76 14.13 -2.98
N GLU A 47 -11.59 14.62 -3.92
CA GLU A 47 -12.17 15.96 -3.90
C GLU A 47 -12.99 16.25 -2.66
N ALA A 48 -13.55 15.22 -1.99
CA ALA A 48 -14.31 15.40 -0.75
C ALA A 48 -13.53 16.15 0.34
N ILE A 49 -12.19 15.96 0.38
CA ILE A 49 -11.32 16.65 1.33
C ILE A 49 -11.12 18.12 0.92
N LEU A 50 -11.14 18.39 -0.38
CA LEU A 50 -10.83 19.71 -0.97
C LEU A 50 -12.06 20.63 -0.98
N THR A 51 -13.21 20.11 -1.39
CA THR A 51 -14.42 20.89 -1.68
C THR A 51 -15.36 21.02 -0.49
N LYS A 52 -15.24 20.12 0.52
CA LYS A 52 -16.21 19.98 1.62
C LYS A 52 -17.65 19.89 1.12
N ASP A 53 -17.86 19.20 0.00
CA ASP A 53 -19.18 19.01 -0.58
C ASP A 53 -20.08 18.21 0.38
N ASN A 54 -21.19 18.83 0.78
CA ASN A 54 -22.17 18.21 1.66
C ASN A 54 -22.84 16.99 1.00
N ASN A 55 -22.96 16.96 -0.33
CA ASN A 55 -23.57 15.86 -1.05
C ASN A 55 -22.81 14.54 -0.80
N ILE A 56 -21.48 14.58 -0.86
CA ILE A 56 -20.60 13.44 -0.58
C ILE A 56 -20.79 12.90 0.86
N ARG A 57 -21.03 13.80 1.81
CA ARG A 57 -21.11 13.50 3.23
C ARG A 57 -22.42 12.79 3.62
N ILE A 58 -23.53 13.10 2.94
CA ILE A 58 -24.89 12.64 3.29
C ILE A 58 -24.98 11.11 3.40
N ILE A 59 -24.30 10.36 2.53
CA ILE A 59 -24.38 8.89 2.53
C ILE A 59 -23.82 8.30 3.82
N GLY A 60 -22.65 8.76 4.27
CA GLY A 60 -22.06 8.27 5.51
C GLY A 60 -22.94 8.56 6.73
N GLU A 61 -23.52 9.76 6.79
CA GLU A 61 -24.37 10.18 7.91
C GLU A 61 -25.70 9.43 7.92
N ARG A 62 -26.36 9.32 6.76
CA ARG A 62 -27.66 8.66 6.61
C ARG A 62 -27.62 7.19 7.01
N TYR A 63 -26.55 6.49 6.68
CA TYR A 63 -26.37 5.07 7.03
C TYR A 63 -25.57 4.86 8.32
N HIS A 64 -25.30 5.93 9.08
CA HIS A 64 -24.56 5.91 10.33
C HIS A 64 -23.23 5.13 10.22
N LEU A 65 -22.50 5.35 9.11
CA LEU A 65 -21.25 4.67 8.86
C LEU A 65 -20.19 5.12 9.85
N SER A 66 -19.42 4.15 10.34
CA SER A 66 -18.45 4.36 11.41
C SER A 66 -17.12 3.70 11.11
N TYR A 67 -16.05 4.30 11.63
CA TYR A 67 -14.71 3.73 11.56
C TYR A 67 -13.98 3.84 12.88
N LYS A 68 -12.93 3.03 13.02
CA LYS A 68 -11.95 3.19 14.10
C LYS A 68 -10.53 3.02 13.60
N ILE A 69 -9.63 3.81 14.16
CA ILE A 69 -8.19 3.74 13.86
C ILE A 69 -7.48 3.10 15.05
N VAL A 70 -6.69 2.05 14.78
CA VAL A 70 -6.02 1.25 15.82
C VAL A 70 -4.52 1.17 15.54
N ARG A 71 -3.70 1.57 16.52
CA ARG A 71 -2.23 1.42 16.48
C ARG A 71 -1.57 2.04 15.22
N THR A 72 -2.10 3.16 14.74
CA THR A 72 -1.52 3.93 13.64
C THR A 72 -1.99 5.39 13.71
N ASP A 73 -1.18 6.31 13.18
CA ASP A 73 -1.61 7.69 12.91
C ASP A 73 -1.82 7.81 11.39
N SER A 74 -3.08 7.75 10.95
CA SER A 74 -3.45 7.80 9.53
C SER A 74 -4.37 9.00 9.30
N ARG A 75 -3.78 10.21 9.40
CA ARG A 75 -4.51 11.49 9.26
C ARG A 75 -5.25 11.62 7.94
N LEU A 76 -4.64 11.20 6.83
CA LEU A 76 -5.28 11.25 5.52
C LEU A 76 -6.51 10.33 5.46
N VAL A 77 -6.38 9.10 5.95
CA VAL A 77 -7.50 8.13 6.02
C VAL A 77 -8.62 8.68 6.88
N ARG A 78 -8.29 9.26 8.04
CA ARG A 78 -9.25 9.94 8.91
C ARG A 78 -9.98 11.06 8.16
N SER A 79 -9.22 11.93 7.48
CA SER A 79 -9.77 13.07 6.74
C SER A 79 -10.70 12.62 5.61
N ILE A 80 -10.33 11.58 4.85
CA ILE A 80 -11.16 10.99 3.80
C ILE A 80 -12.47 10.44 4.40
N LEU A 81 -12.39 9.63 5.46
CA LEU A 81 -13.57 9.00 6.06
C LEU A 81 -14.53 10.05 6.65
N THR A 82 -14.00 11.04 7.37
CA THR A 82 -14.81 12.14 7.91
C THR A 82 -15.44 12.98 6.80
N ALA A 83 -14.72 13.26 5.71
CA ALA A 83 -15.27 13.98 4.56
C ALA A 83 -16.43 13.21 3.87
N HIS A 84 -16.45 11.88 3.97
CA HIS A 84 -17.52 11.02 3.47
C HIS A 84 -18.61 10.73 4.52
N GLY A 85 -18.65 11.49 5.62
CA GLY A 85 -19.71 11.39 6.64
C GLY A 85 -19.56 10.23 7.61
N PHE A 86 -18.42 9.54 7.63
CA PHE A 86 -18.20 8.52 8.65
C PHE A 86 -17.84 9.17 9.99
N HIS A 87 -18.30 8.57 11.08
CA HIS A 87 -17.93 8.99 12.43
C HIS A 87 -16.87 8.06 13.07
N GLU A 88 -15.91 8.65 13.79
CA GLU A 88 -14.88 7.89 14.50
C GLU A 88 -15.46 7.35 15.82
N VAL A 89 -15.41 6.04 16.02
CA VAL A 89 -15.78 5.39 17.27
C VAL A 89 -14.57 5.10 18.13
N HIS A 90 -14.78 4.89 19.43
CA HIS A 90 -13.71 4.54 20.35
C HIS A 90 -12.98 3.24 19.89
N PRO A 91 -11.64 3.13 20.02
CA PRO A 91 -10.89 1.96 19.55
C PRO A 91 -11.35 0.60 20.12
N SER A 92 -11.96 0.60 21.31
CA SER A 92 -12.55 -0.59 21.93
C SER A 92 -13.97 -0.93 21.47
N SER A 93 -14.62 -0.06 20.68
CA SER A 93 -15.98 -0.29 20.17
C SER A 93 -16.01 -1.54 19.29
N THR A 94 -17.03 -2.38 19.49
CA THR A 94 -17.34 -3.51 18.62
C THR A 94 -18.29 -3.14 17.50
N ASP A 95 -18.96 -2.00 17.59
CA ASP A 95 -19.82 -1.44 16.56
C ASP A 95 -19.02 -0.47 15.68
N TYR A 96 -18.72 -0.92 14.47
CA TYR A 96 -17.97 -0.17 13.45
C TYR A 96 -18.19 -0.83 12.08
N ASN A 97 -18.05 -0.07 10.98
CA ASN A 97 -18.00 -0.63 9.63
C ASN A 97 -16.55 -0.86 9.16
N LEU A 98 -15.64 0.08 9.44
CA LEU A 98 -14.24 0.00 9.02
C LEU A 98 -13.26 0.06 10.19
N MET A 99 -12.42 -0.95 10.33
CA MET A 99 -11.24 -0.90 11.19
C MET A 99 -9.99 -0.64 10.34
N TRP A 100 -9.35 0.50 10.59
CA TRP A 100 -8.04 0.81 10.00
C TRP A 100 -6.93 0.58 11.04
N THR A 101 -6.10 -0.43 10.84
CA THR A 101 -5.04 -0.82 11.78
C THR A 101 -3.65 -0.73 11.16
N GLY A 102 -2.67 -0.31 11.96
CA GLY A 102 -1.24 -0.34 11.61
C GLY A 102 -0.55 -1.68 11.91
N SER A 103 -1.27 -2.63 12.51
CA SER A 103 -0.72 -3.92 12.93
C SER A 103 -1.62 -5.07 12.53
N HIS A 104 -1.02 -6.24 12.26
CA HIS A 104 -1.76 -7.46 11.95
C HIS A 104 -2.69 -7.85 13.11
N LEU A 105 -3.91 -8.24 12.76
CA LEU A 105 -4.88 -8.74 13.72
C LEU A 105 -4.53 -10.15 14.18
N LYS A 106 -4.86 -10.44 15.44
CA LYS A 106 -4.78 -11.80 15.98
C LYS A 106 -5.94 -12.64 15.42
N PRO A 107 -5.74 -13.95 15.16
CA PRO A 107 -6.77 -14.81 14.57
C PRO A 107 -8.13 -14.80 15.27
N PHE A 108 -8.16 -14.71 16.61
CA PHE A 108 -9.42 -14.69 17.34
C PHE A 108 -10.26 -13.43 17.06
N LEU A 109 -9.63 -12.27 16.78
CA LEU A 109 -10.35 -11.05 16.42
C LEU A 109 -10.92 -11.11 14.99
N LEU A 110 -10.21 -11.79 14.08
CA LEU A 110 -10.69 -11.98 12.71
C LEU A 110 -11.95 -12.85 12.68
N ARG A 111 -12.03 -13.86 13.56
CA ARG A 111 -13.18 -14.76 13.68
C ARG A 111 -14.45 -14.08 14.20
N THR A 112 -14.32 -12.95 14.87
CA THR A 112 -15.45 -12.19 15.43
C THR A 112 -15.96 -11.10 14.50
N LEU A 113 -15.37 -10.94 13.31
CA LEU A 113 -15.82 -9.93 12.34
C LEU A 113 -17.20 -10.29 11.80
N SER A 114 -18.11 -9.32 11.80
CA SER A 114 -19.39 -9.44 11.11
C SER A 114 -19.24 -9.21 9.60
N GLU A 115 -20.28 -9.54 8.83
CA GLU A 115 -20.28 -9.37 7.38
C GLU A 115 -20.11 -7.90 6.94
N ALA A 116 -20.68 -6.98 7.71
CA ALA A 116 -20.59 -5.54 7.48
C ALA A 116 -19.23 -4.94 7.88
N GLN A 117 -18.41 -5.68 8.63
CA GLN A 117 -17.11 -5.21 9.12
C GLN A 117 -15.99 -5.47 8.13
N LYS A 118 -15.21 -4.41 7.87
CA LYS A 118 -14.04 -4.41 7.00
C LYS A 118 -12.77 -4.09 7.79
N VAL A 119 -11.66 -4.71 7.41
CA VAL A 119 -10.32 -4.42 7.92
C VAL A 119 -9.27 -4.40 6.82
N ASN A 120 -8.33 -3.46 6.92
CA ASN A 120 -7.24 -3.23 5.96
C ASN A 120 -6.05 -4.21 6.05
N HIS A 121 -6.24 -5.41 6.61
CA HIS A 121 -5.24 -6.48 6.63
C HIS A 121 -5.83 -7.86 6.41
N PHE A 122 -5.16 -8.66 5.59
CA PHE A 122 -5.38 -10.12 5.55
C PHE A 122 -4.61 -10.83 6.68
N PRO A 123 -5.12 -11.97 7.18
CA PRO A 123 -4.34 -12.85 8.03
C PRO A 123 -3.07 -13.30 7.31
N ARG A 124 -1.95 -13.35 8.03
CA ARG A 124 -0.65 -13.76 7.49
C ARG A 124 -0.13 -12.93 6.31
N SER A 125 -0.66 -11.73 6.07
CA SER A 125 -0.09 -10.79 5.08
C SER A 125 1.39 -10.44 5.33
N TYR A 126 1.91 -10.70 6.54
CA TYR A 126 3.35 -10.64 6.83
C TYR A 126 4.22 -11.59 6.00
N GLU A 127 3.62 -12.60 5.36
CA GLU A 127 4.29 -13.49 4.40
C GLU A 127 4.83 -12.73 3.18
N LEU A 128 4.23 -11.58 2.85
CA LEU A 128 4.68 -10.66 1.81
C LEU A 128 5.52 -9.50 2.37
N THR A 129 5.17 -8.97 3.54
CA THR A 129 5.75 -7.71 4.04
C THR A 129 7.02 -7.88 4.87
N ARG A 130 7.28 -9.08 5.42
CA ARG A 130 8.55 -9.38 6.10
C ARG A 130 9.57 -9.91 5.12
N LYS A 131 10.80 -9.39 5.18
CA LYS A 131 11.85 -9.71 4.19
C LYS A 131 12.27 -11.19 4.22
N ASP A 132 12.37 -11.78 5.40
CA ASP A 132 12.70 -13.20 5.59
C ASP A 132 11.60 -14.11 5.04
N ARG A 133 10.34 -13.73 5.21
CA ARG A 133 9.19 -14.49 4.72
C ARG A 133 9.05 -14.38 3.21
N LEU A 134 9.15 -13.17 2.66
CA LEU A 134 9.15 -12.95 1.22
C LEU A 134 10.26 -13.76 0.54
N TYR A 135 11.49 -13.68 1.05
CA TYR A 135 12.61 -14.48 0.56
C TYR A 135 12.29 -15.98 0.53
N LYS A 136 11.82 -16.55 1.65
CA LYS A 136 11.45 -17.97 1.73
C LYS A 136 10.34 -18.35 0.76
N ASN A 137 9.33 -17.49 0.58
CA ASN A 137 8.24 -17.72 -0.36
C ASN A 137 8.74 -17.73 -1.81
N ILE A 138 9.62 -16.79 -2.19
CA ILE A 138 10.22 -16.78 -3.53
C ILE A 138 11.13 -17.99 -3.76
N ILE A 139 11.99 -18.35 -2.81
CA ILE A 139 12.84 -19.55 -2.93
C ILE A 139 11.99 -20.81 -3.11
N ARG A 140 10.91 -20.96 -2.35
CA ARG A 140 9.95 -22.06 -2.52
C ARG A 140 9.39 -22.10 -3.94
N MET A 141 8.98 -20.95 -4.49
CA MET A 141 8.46 -20.89 -5.87
C MET A 141 9.55 -21.19 -6.91
N GLN A 142 10.80 -20.77 -6.69
CA GLN A 142 11.94 -21.12 -7.55
C GLN A 142 12.22 -22.63 -7.56
N HIS A 143 12.06 -23.32 -6.43
CA HIS A 143 12.19 -24.78 -6.37
C HIS A 143 11.05 -25.51 -7.10
N THR A 144 9.80 -25.04 -6.94
CA THR A 144 8.63 -25.72 -7.53
C THR A 144 8.43 -25.40 -9.01
N HIS A 145 8.73 -24.18 -9.45
CA HIS A 145 8.44 -23.71 -10.81
C HIS A 145 9.71 -23.37 -11.62
N GLY A 146 10.88 -23.53 -11.03
CA GLY A 146 12.17 -23.24 -11.64
C GLY A 146 12.66 -21.81 -11.39
N PHE A 147 13.98 -21.68 -11.28
CA PHE A 147 14.65 -20.41 -10.98
C PHE A 147 14.26 -19.29 -11.95
N LYS A 148 14.27 -19.56 -13.26
CA LYS A 148 13.97 -18.56 -14.30
C LYS A 148 12.56 -17.96 -14.19
N ALA A 149 11.57 -18.76 -13.78
CA ALA A 149 10.19 -18.30 -13.66
C ALA A 149 10.01 -17.31 -12.50
N PHE A 150 10.75 -17.50 -11.40
CA PHE A 150 10.69 -16.68 -10.18
C PHE A 150 12.01 -15.97 -9.88
N HIS A 151 12.76 -15.57 -10.91
CA HIS A 151 14.00 -14.80 -10.78
C HIS A 151 13.68 -13.31 -10.58
N ILE A 152 12.97 -13.00 -9.48
CA ILE A 152 12.49 -11.65 -9.16
C ILE A 152 13.17 -11.04 -7.92
N LEU A 153 14.10 -11.76 -7.31
CA LEU A 153 14.93 -11.26 -6.22
C LEU A 153 16.41 -11.39 -6.60
N PRO A 154 17.26 -10.41 -6.21
CA PRO A 154 18.70 -10.61 -6.22
C PRO A 154 19.08 -11.80 -5.33
N GLN A 155 20.25 -12.38 -5.60
CA GLN A 155 20.78 -13.47 -4.77
C GLN A 155 20.82 -13.04 -3.30
N THR A 156 20.21 -13.83 -2.43
CA THR A 156 19.91 -13.44 -1.05
C THR A 156 20.14 -14.62 -0.12
N PHE A 157 20.56 -14.33 1.11
CA PHE A 157 20.79 -15.30 2.18
C PHE A 157 20.23 -14.80 3.51
N LEU A 158 19.75 -15.71 4.34
CA LEU A 158 19.25 -15.46 5.70
C LEU A 158 20.29 -15.93 6.73
N LEU A 159 20.89 -14.97 7.42
CA LEU A 159 21.91 -15.24 8.43
C LEU A 159 21.30 -15.28 9.84
N PRO A 160 21.89 -16.06 10.77
CA PRO A 160 23.15 -16.82 10.64
C PRO A 160 23.03 -18.18 9.93
N ALA A 161 21.81 -18.65 9.65
CA ALA A 161 21.57 -20.00 9.15
C ALA A 161 22.28 -20.32 7.82
N GLU A 162 22.34 -19.36 6.89
CA GLU A 162 22.88 -19.55 5.53
C GLU A 162 24.27 -18.88 5.35
N TYR A 163 25.05 -18.75 6.44
CA TYR A 163 26.33 -18.03 6.41
C TYR A 163 27.40 -18.72 5.57
N ALA A 164 27.46 -20.05 5.60
CA ALA A 164 28.43 -20.82 4.83
C ALA A 164 28.16 -20.68 3.32
N GLU A 165 26.89 -20.77 2.93
CA GLU A 165 26.41 -20.58 1.56
C GLU A 165 26.71 -19.16 1.07
N PHE A 166 26.45 -18.16 1.91
CA PHE A 166 26.82 -16.78 1.62
C PHE A 166 28.33 -16.63 1.38
N CYS A 167 29.19 -17.14 2.27
CA CYS A 167 30.64 -17.06 2.12
C CYS A 167 31.13 -17.76 0.84
N ASN A 168 30.56 -18.91 0.51
CA ASN A 168 30.85 -19.63 -0.73
C ASN A 168 30.45 -18.83 -1.96
N SER A 169 29.29 -18.17 -1.93
CA SER A 169 28.82 -17.33 -3.02
C SER A 169 29.68 -16.07 -3.18
N TYR A 170 29.98 -15.39 -2.08
CA TYR A 170 30.85 -14.21 -2.04
C TYR A 170 32.25 -14.50 -2.60
N SER A 171 32.78 -15.70 -2.33
CA SER A 171 34.10 -16.11 -2.85
C SER A 171 34.12 -16.25 -4.38
N LYS A 172 32.98 -16.56 -5.00
CA LYS A 172 32.82 -16.72 -6.46
C LYS A 172 32.48 -15.41 -7.16
N ASP A 173 31.63 -14.58 -6.55
CA ASP A 173 31.25 -13.25 -7.03
C ASP A 173 31.59 -12.20 -5.97
N ARG A 174 32.79 -11.63 -6.11
CA ARG A 174 33.23 -10.52 -5.26
C ARG A 174 32.47 -9.26 -5.65
N GLY A 175 31.99 -8.54 -4.65
CA GLY A 175 31.29 -7.28 -4.89
C GLY A 175 30.59 -6.77 -3.65
N PRO A 176 29.87 -5.64 -3.76
CA PRO A 176 29.08 -5.13 -2.66
C PRO A 176 27.84 -6.00 -2.41
N TRP A 177 27.55 -6.20 -1.14
CA TRP A 177 26.32 -6.82 -0.64
C TRP A 177 25.62 -5.84 0.28
N ILE A 178 24.29 -5.94 0.36
CA ILE A 178 23.48 -5.10 1.24
C ILE A 178 22.90 -5.96 2.36
N VAL A 179 23.17 -5.54 3.59
CA VAL A 179 22.66 -6.15 4.82
C VAL A 179 21.40 -5.41 5.26
N LYS A 180 20.36 -6.17 5.60
CA LYS A 180 19.05 -5.64 5.99
C LYS A 180 18.53 -6.42 7.20
N PRO A 181 18.04 -5.75 8.26
CA PRO A 181 17.35 -6.45 9.34
C PRO A 181 16.01 -6.99 8.84
N VAL A 182 15.64 -8.21 9.29
CA VAL A 182 14.46 -8.94 8.79
C VAL A 182 13.15 -8.20 9.06
N ALA A 183 12.99 -7.65 10.27
CA ALA A 183 11.76 -7.01 10.75
C ALA A 183 11.92 -5.50 11.02
N SER A 184 12.84 -4.83 10.32
CA SER A 184 13.02 -3.37 10.37
C SER A 184 12.48 -2.67 9.12
N SER A 185 12.25 -1.37 9.23
CA SER A 185 11.75 -0.50 8.17
C SER A 185 12.45 0.87 8.20
N ARG A 186 12.19 1.72 7.19
CA ARG A 186 12.71 3.10 7.08
C ARG A 186 14.23 3.20 6.91
N GLY A 187 14.86 2.18 6.31
CA GLY A 187 16.31 2.13 6.09
C GLY A 187 17.13 1.90 7.37
N ARG A 188 16.51 1.71 8.53
CA ARG A 188 17.24 1.53 9.80
C ARG A 188 17.98 0.20 9.83
N GLY A 189 19.28 0.26 10.11
CA GLY A 189 20.17 -0.89 10.16
C GLY A 189 20.54 -1.45 8.78
N VAL A 190 20.24 -0.71 7.70
CA VAL A 190 20.63 -1.11 6.34
C VAL A 190 22.00 -0.53 6.03
N TYR A 191 22.93 -1.38 5.59
CA TYR A 191 24.27 -0.95 5.22
C TYR A 191 24.84 -1.86 4.14
N LEU A 192 25.82 -1.36 3.40
CA LEU A 192 26.57 -2.14 2.43
C LEU A 192 27.83 -2.69 3.06
N ILE A 193 28.21 -3.89 2.61
CA ILE A 193 29.46 -4.56 2.97
C ILE A 193 30.22 -4.91 1.69
N ASN A 194 31.53 -4.99 1.82
CA ASN A 194 32.42 -5.54 0.80
C ASN A 194 33.26 -6.70 1.35
N ASN A 195 33.02 -7.12 2.60
CA ASN A 195 33.70 -8.25 3.21
C ASN A 195 32.74 -8.92 4.22
N PRO A 196 32.55 -10.25 4.18
CA PRO A 196 31.73 -11.00 5.13
C PRO A 196 32.05 -10.72 6.61
N ASN A 197 33.32 -10.43 6.95
CA ASN A 197 33.76 -10.16 8.32
C ASN A 197 33.16 -8.87 8.92
N GLN A 198 32.52 -8.02 8.11
CA GLN A 198 31.82 -6.82 8.57
C GLN A 198 30.41 -7.10 9.10
N ILE A 199 29.96 -8.35 9.03
CA ILE A 199 28.62 -8.77 9.45
C ILE A 199 28.64 -9.18 10.92
N SER A 200 27.74 -8.61 11.73
CA SER A 200 27.41 -9.18 13.04
C SER A 200 26.40 -10.31 12.87
N LEU A 201 26.71 -11.49 13.41
CA LEU A 201 25.87 -12.70 13.36
C LEU A 201 24.96 -12.85 14.58
N GLU A 202 24.90 -11.84 15.45
CA GLU A 202 24.09 -11.86 16.67
C GLU A 202 22.58 -11.74 16.39
N GLU A 203 22.22 -11.13 15.25
CA GLU A 203 20.83 -10.90 14.86
C GLU A 203 20.47 -11.62 13.56
N ASN A 204 19.17 -11.94 13.42
CA ASN A 204 18.63 -12.44 12.16
C ASN A 204 18.61 -11.31 11.12
N ILE A 205 19.42 -11.46 10.09
CA ILE A 205 19.58 -10.48 9.02
C ILE A 205 19.47 -11.15 7.65
N LEU A 206 19.16 -10.35 6.66
CA LEU A 206 19.11 -10.74 5.27
C LEU A 206 20.24 -10.04 4.53
N VAL A 207 21.05 -10.82 3.83
CA VAL A 207 22.18 -10.34 3.03
C VAL A 207 21.86 -10.60 1.57
N SER A 208 21.85 -9.55 0.77
CA SER A 208 21.42 -9.63 -0.63
C SER A 208 22.46 -8.99 -1.53
N ARG A 209 22.65 -9.53 -2.74
CA ARG A 209 23.58 -8.99 -3.72
C ARG A 209 23.15 -7.56 -4.06
N TYR A 210 24.05 -6.60 -3.89
CA TYR A 210 23.73 -5.22 -4.21
C TYR A 210 23.72 -5.01 -5.72
N ILE A 211 22.64 -4.42 -6.24
CA ILE A 211 22.54 -3.98 -7.63
C ILE A 211 23.44 -2.76 -7.79
N ASN A 212 24.65 -2.98 -8.29
CA ASN A 212 25.70 -1.97 -8.42
C ASN A 212 25.62 -1.15 -9.70
N ASN A 213 24.83 -1.59 -10.69
CA ASN A 213 24.53 -0.85 -11.92
C ASN A 213 23.02 -0.53 -12.01
N PRO A 214 22.47 0.31 -11.11
CA PRO A 214 21.09 0.75 -11.20
C PRO A 214 20.90 1.72 -12.36
N LEU A 215 19.66 1.83 -12.87
CA LEU A 215 19.27 2.96 -13.70
C LEU A 215 19.38 4.25 -12.88
N LEU A 216 19.91 5.30 -13.50
CA LEU A 216 20.09 6.62 -12.90
C LEU A 216 19.30 7.67 -13.70
N ILE A 217 18.86 8.72 -13.02
CA ILE A 217 18.34 9.95 -13.63
C ILE A 217 19.16 11.08 -13.03
N ASP A 218 19.77 11.91 -13.87
CA ASP A 218 20.72 12.96 -13.46
C ASP A 218 21.83 12.48 -12.52
N ASP A 219 22.34 11.28 -12.77
CA ASP A 219 23.30 10.54 -11.93
C ASP A 219 22.79 10.16 -10.53
N PHE A 220 21.52 10.42 -10.19
CA PHE A 220 20.95 10.01 -8.91
C PHE A 220 20.32 8.62 -8.99
N LYS A 221 20.64 7.79 -8.00
CA LYS A 221 19.96 6.53 -7.78
C LYS A 221 18.52 6.79 -7.31
N PHE A 222 17.57 6.01 -7.79
CA PHE A 222 16.19 6.08 -7.30
C PHE A 222 15.59 4.69 -7.08
N ASP A 223 14.49 4.67 -6.32
CA ASP A 223 13.58 3.53 -6.23
C ASP A 223 12.16 3.96 -6.59
N VAL A 224 11.34 3.02 -7.07
CA VAL A 224 9.94 3.27 -7.38
C VAL A 224 9.07 2.63 -6.31
N ARG A 225 8.23 3.46 -5.68
CA ARG A 225 7.19 3.01 -4.76
C ARG A 225 5.88 2.85 -5.51
N LEU A 226 5.42 1.61 -5.60
CA LEU A 226 4.12 1.26 -6.17
C LEU A 226 3.09 0.98 -5.06
N TYR A 227 1.82 1.23 -5.37
CA TYR A 227 0.70 0.96 -4.48
C TYR A 227 -0.14 -0.16 -5.08
N VAL A 228 -0.22 -1.28 -4.37
CA VAL A 228 -0.96 -2.47 -4.80
C VAL A 228 -2.05 -2.78 -3.77
N LEU A 229 -3.28 -2.91 -4.25
CA LEU A 229 -4.43 -3.29 -3.44
C LEU A 229 -4.82 -4.73 -3.78
N VAL A 230 -4.87 -5.59 -2.77
CA VAL A 230 -5.48 -6.92 -2.87
C VAL A 230 -6.83 -6.85 -2.17
N THR A 231 -7.92 -7.16 -2.87
CA THR A 231 -9.27 -7.16 -2.27
C THR A 231 -9.76 -8.56 -1.96
N SER A 232 -9.17 -9.59 -2.57
CA SER A 232 -9.53 -10.98 -2.35
C SER A 232 -8.36 -11.91 -2.70
N TYR A 233 -8.26 -13.02 -1.98
CA TYR A 233 -7.37 -14.15 -2.28
C TYR A 233 -8.14 -15.38 -2.78
N ASP A 234 -9.48 -15.38 -2.75
CA ASP A 234 -10.33 -16.47 -3.25
C ASP A 234 -11.69 -15.94 -3.77
N PRO A 235 -11.78 -15.55 -5.07
CA PRO A 235 -10.70 -15.57 -6.07
C PRO A 235 -9.64 -14.49 -5.84
N LEU A 236 -8.41 -14.69 -6.35
CA LEU A 236 -7.35 -13.69 -6.25
C LEU A 236 -7.66 -12.47 -7.12
N VAL A 237 -7.72 -11.28 -6.51
CA VAL A 237 -7.97 -10.01 -7.20
C VAL A 237 -6.95 -8.97 -6.75
N ILE A 238 -6.15 -8.49 -7.70
CA ILE A 238 -5.03 -7.57 -7.49
C ILE A 238 -5.29 -6.31 -8.34
N TYR A 239 -5.12 -5.14 -7.73
CA TYR A 239 -5.17 -3.84 -8.39
C TYR A 239 -3.83 -3.14 -8.21
N LEU A 240 -3.26 -2.66 -9.30
CA LEU A 240 -2.14 -1.72 -9.29
C LEU A 240 -2.71 -0.32 -9.43
N TYR A 241 -2.33 0.59 -8.53
CA TYR A 241 -2.68 2.00 -8.69
C TYR A 241 -1.89 2.60 -9.85
N GLU A 242 -2.53 3.46 -10.64
CA GLU A 242 -1.95 4.06 -11.85
C GLU A 242 -0.74 4.94 -11.51
N GLU A 243 -0.72 5.52 -10.30
CA GLU A 243 0.36 6.35 -9.82
C GLU A 243 1.26 5.69 -8.76
N GLY A 244 2.45 6.25 -8.63
CA GLY A 244 3.48 5.81 -7.70
C GLY A 244 4.43 6.96 -7.37
N LEU A 245 5.48 6.68 -6.60
CA LEU A 245 6.50 7.66 -6.26
C LEU A 245 7.88 7.16 -6.62
N ALA A 246 8.56 7.82 -7.56
CA ALA A 246 10.00 7.67 -7.73
C ALA A 246 10.72 8.50 -6.67
N ARG A 247 11.62 7.88 -5.90
CA ARG A 247 12.30 8.51 -4.76
C ARG A 247 13.80 8.49 -5.00
N PHE A 248 14.39 9.68 -5.04
CA PHE A 248 15.80 9.85 -5.36
C PHE A 248 16.68 9.85 -4.11
N ALA A 249 17.90 9.37 -4.30
CA ALA A 249 19.04 9.66 -3.43
C ALA A 249 19.34 11.18 -3.47
N THR A 250 20.00 11.70 -2.43
CA THR A 250 20.41 13.12 -2.40
C THR A 250 21.85 13.32 -2.87
N VAL A 251 22.62 12.25 -3.00
CA VAL A 251 23.99 12.29 -3.51
C VAL A 251 24.08 11.51 -4.81
N ARG A 252 24.77 12.08 -5.80
CA ARG A 252 25.03 11.43 -7.10
C ARG A 252 25.70 10.07 -6.90
N TYR A 253 25.25 9.10 -7.66
CA TYR A 253 25.70 7.73 -7.56
C TYR A 253 27.10 7.56 -8.13
N ASP A 254 27.98 6.96 -7.32
CA ASP A 254 29.32 6.60 -7.70
C ASP A 254 29.56 5.13 -7.35
N GLN A 255 30.25 4.41 -8.23
CA GLN A 255 30.63 3.01 -8.04
C GLN A 255 31.94 2.85 -7.25
N GLY A 256 32.62 3.95 -6.95
CA GLY A 256 33.86 3.98 -6.18
C GLY A 256 33.73 3.30 -4.80
N SER A 257 34.65 2.39 -4.50
CA SER A 257 34.68 1.66 -3.23
C SER A 257 34.80 2.55 -1.99
N LYS A 258 35.32 3.78 -2.15
CA LYS A 258 35.44 4.79 -1.09
C LYS A 258 34.07 5.24 -0.57
N ASN A 259 33.04 5.20 -1.41
CA ASN A 259 31.72 5.75 -1.11
C ASN A 259 30.71 4.70 -0.63
N ILE A 260 31.11 3.43 -0.48
CA ILE A 260 30.21 2.31 -0.10
C ILE A 260 29.46 2.54 1.23
N ARG A 261 30.02 3.37 2.13
CA ARG A 261 29.41 3.71 3.42
C ARG A 261 28.45 4.91 3.34
N ASN A 262 28.41 5.63 2.21
CA ASN A 262 27.54 6.80 2.05
C ASN A 262 26.09 6.36 1.84
N GLN A 263 25.30 6.41 2.92
CA GLN A 263 23.91 6.01 2.89
C GLN A 263 23.03 6.93 2.04
N PHE A 264 23.35 8.22 1.93
CA PHE A 264 22.58 9.20 1.15
C PHE A 264 22.69 9.00 -0.36
N MET A 265 23.68 8.23 -0.80
CA MET A 265 23.90 7.82 -2.19
C MET A 265 23.21 6.47 -2.47
N HIS A 266 23.39 5.50 -1.57
CA HIS A 266 22.98 4.12 -1.83
C HIS A 266 21.56 3.78 -1.36
N LEU A 267 20.99 4.55 -0.43
CA LEU A 267 19.64 4.41 0.10
C LEU A 267 18.77 5.57 -0.35
N THR A 268 17.59 5.24 -0.86
CA THR A 268 16.61 6.17 -1.44
C THR A 268 15.43 6.44 -0.48
N ASN A 269 15.49 5.88 0.74
CA ASN A 269 14.44 6.06 1.73
C ASN A 269 14.36 7.52 2.17
N TYR A 270 13.15 8.10 2.08
CA TYR A 270 12.87 9.46 2.58
C TYR A 270 13.37 9.69 4.01
N SER A 271 13.23 8.71 4.92
CA SER A 271 13.68 8.82 6.32
C SER A 271 15.20 8.99 6.49
N VAL A 272 15.98 8.54 5.51
CA VAL A 272 17.43 8.71 5.44
C VAL A 272 17.70 10.05 4.77
N ASN A 273 17.23 10.24 3.54
CA ASN A 273 17.56 11.40 2.70
C ASN A 273 17.05 12.73 3.23
N LYS A 274 15.93 12.78 3.96
CA LYS A 274 15.45 14.02 4.59
C LYS A 274 16.42 14.64 5.62
N LYS A 275 17.43 13.87 6.05
CA LYS A 275 18.47 14.33 6.98
C LYS A 275 19.70 14.90 6.25
N SER A 276 19.77 14.76 4.94
CA SER A 276 20.82 15.35 4.11
C SER A 276 20.58 16.85 3.98
N GLY A 277 21.65 17.64 3.99
CA GLY A 277 21.57 19.09 3.71
C GLY A 277 21.14 19.40 2.28
N ASP A 278 21.33 18.45 1.35
CA ASP A 278 21.02 18.57 -0.08
C ASP A 278 19.61 18.08 -0.43
N TYR A 279 18.77 17.79 0.58
CA TYR A 279 17.40 17.35 0.34
C TYR A 279 16.53 18.50 -0.14
N VAL A 280 16.00 18.38 -1.36
CA VAL A 280 15.05 19.32 -1.94
C VAL A 280 13.66 18.69 -1.89
N SER A 281 12.80 19.23 -1.02
CA SER A 281 11.36 18.93 -1.04
C SER A 281 10.70 19.75 -2.14
N CYS A 282 9.81 19.12 -2.89
CA CYS A 282 8.78 19.83 -3.63
C CYS A 282 7.49 19.74 -2.82
N ASP A 283 7.03 20.88 -2.30
CA ASP A 283 5.78 20.98 -1.54
C ASP A 283 4.61 21.43 -2.43
N ASP A 284 4.88 21.67 -3.72
CA ASP A 284 3.90 22.01 -4.72
C ASP A 284 3.35 20.73 -5.39
N PRO A 285 2.07 20.38 -5.19
CA PRO A 285 1.47 19.19 -5.77
C PRO A 285 1.29 19.27 -7.30
N GLU A 286 1.39 20.46 -7.91
CA GLU A 286 1.30 20.62 -9.37
C GLU A 286 2.64 20.36 -10.08
N VAL A 287 3.74 20.31 -9.33
CA VAL A 287 5.09 20.11 -9.87
C VAL A 287 5.52 18.66 -9.64
N GLU A 288 5.29 17.82 -10.66
CA GLU A 288 5.48 16.37 -10.58
C GLU A 288 6.94 15.88 -10.78
N ASP A 289 7.83 16.76 -11.25
CA ASP A 289 9.19 16.46 -11.73
C ASP A 289 10.28 17.25 -11.00
N TYR A 290 10.02 17.73 -9.78
CA TYR A 290 10.96 18.55 -9.02
C TYR A 290 11.37 17.93 -7.67
N GLY A 291 12.63 18.15 -7.30
CA GLY A 291 13.20 17.69 -6.03
C GLY A 291 13.43 16.17 -5.99
N ASN A 292 13.58 15.61 -4.78
CA ASN A 292 13.94 14.19 -4.61
C ASN A 292 12.75 13.22 -4.66
N LYS A 293 11.59 13.64 -5.20
CA LYS A 293 10.40 12.80 -5.38
C LYS A 293 9.69 13.17 -6.68
N TRP A 294 9.49 12.21 -7.57
CA TRP A 294 8.67 12.38 -8.78
C TRP A 294 7.44 11.47 -8.74
N SER A 295 6.38 11.87 -9.45
CA SER A 295 5.27 10.96 -9.76
C SER A 295 5.75 9.82 -10.68
N MET A 296 5.01 8.71 -10.70
CA MET A 296 5.33 7.59 -11.61
C MET A 296 5.16 8.04 -13.06
N SER A 297 4.11 8.81 -13.34
CA SER A 297 3.89 9.38 -14.67
C SER A 297 5.03 10.31 -15.11
N ALA A 298 5.54 11.18 -14.23
CA ALA A 298 6.69 12.04 -14.56
C ALA A 298 7.93 11.21 -14.92
N MET A 299 8.25 10.20 -14.10
CA MET A 299 9.36 9.28 -14.39
C MET A 299 9.16 8.54 -15.73
N LEU A 300 7.97 8.01 -16.00
CA LEU A 300 7.70 7.31 -17.27
C LEU A 300 7.77 8.26 -18.47
N ARG A 301 7.27 9.50 -18.36
CA ARG A 301 7.41 10.52 -19.41
C ARG A 301 8.89 10.81 -19.70
N TYR A 302 9.70 10.99 -18.66
CA TYR A 302 11.15 11.19 -18.80
C TYR A 302 11.83 10.00 -19.49
N LEU A 303 11.57 8.77 -19.02
CA LEU A 303 12.19 7.57 -19.60
C LEU A 303 11.80 7.37 -21.08
N LYS A 304 10.57 7.71 -21.44
CA LYS A 304 10.10 7.67 -22.84
C LYS A 304 10.83 8.70 -23.71
N GLN A 305 11.09 9.90 -23.18
CA GLN A 305 11.89 10.92 -23.88
C GLN A 305 13.35 10.47 -24.09
N GLU A 306 13.91 9.76 -23.11
CA GLU A 306 15.22 9.10 -23.20
C GLU A 306 15.24 7.82 -24.09
N GLY A 307 14.14 7.55 -24.80
CA GLY A 307 14.03 6.43 -25.74
C GLY A 307 13.91 5.04 -25.08
N LYS A 308 13.51 4.96 -23.81
CA LYS A 308 13.24 3.68 -23.13
C LYS A 308 11.83 3.18 -23.42
N ASP A 309 11.68 1.87 -23.56
CA ASP A 309 10.37 1.23 -23.68
C ASP A 309 9.68 1.12 -22.32
N THR A 310 8.83 2.11 -22.04
CA THR A 310 8.04 2.17 -20.81
C THR A 310 6.90 1.17 -20.78
N THR A 311 6.42 0.70 -21.94
CA THR A 311 5.34 -0.29 -22.03
C THR A 311 5.86 -1.65 -21.58
N ALA A 312 7.02 -2.07 -22.11
CA ALA A 312 7.69 -3.28 -21.67
C ALA A 312 8.11 -3.20 -20.19
N LEU A 313 8.57 -2.04 -19.71
CA LEU A 313 8.88 -1.83 -18.30
C LEU A 313 7.67 -2.11 -17.41
N MET A 314 6.50 -1.54 -17.73
CA MET A 314 5.28 -1.75 -16.95
C MET A 314 4.78 -3.20 -17.00
N ALA A 315 4.88 -3.86 -18.15
CA ALA A 315 4.56 -5.28 -18.25
C ALA A 315 5.44 -6.14 -17.32
N HIS A 316 6.73 -5.85 -17.21
CA HIS A 316 7.63 -6.54 -16.27
C HIS A 316 7.31 -6.21 -14.80
N VAL A 317 6.90 -4.98 -14.51
CA VAL A 317 6.48 -4.56 -13.16
C VAL A 317 5.22 -5.32 -12.73
N GLU A 318 4.23 -5.43 -13.61
CA GLU A 318 3.00 -6.19 -13.36
C GLU A 318 3.29 -7.67 -13.11
N ASP A 319 4.11 -8.30 -13.96
CA ASP A 319 4.54 -9.69 -13.79
C ASP A 319 5.27 -9.91 -12.45
N LEU A 320 6.15 -8.98 -12.06
CA LEU A 320 6.83 -9.01 -10.77
C LEU A 320 5.84 -8.95 -9.59
N ILE A 321 4.84 -8.07 -9.66
CA ILE A 321 3.81 -7.92 -8.62
C ILE A 321 2.98 -9.20 -8.51
N ILE A 322 2.52 -9.73 -9.65
CA ILE A 322 1.71 -10.95 -9.71
C ILE A 322 2.48 -12.13 -9.13
N LYS A 323 3.72 -12.36 -9.56
CA LYS A 323 4.59 -13.45 -9.03
C LYS A 323 4.85 -13.29 -7.54
N THR A 324 5.08 -12.07 -7.08
CA THR A 324 5.28 -11.77 -5.65
C THR A 324 4.05 -12.16 -4.85
N ILE A 325 2.85 -11.75 -5.27
CA ILE A 325 1.61 -12.05 -4.55
C ILE A 325 1.29 -13.56 -4.59
N ILE A 326 1.44 -14.20 -5.75
CA ILE A 326 1.23 -15.65 -5.91
C ILE A 326 2.16 -16.46 -4.99
N SER A 327 3.38 -15.98 -4.75
CA SER A 327 4.32 -16.68 -3.87
C SER A 327 3.83 -16.84 -2.42
N ALA A 328 2.92 -15.98 -1.97
CA ALA A 328 2.32 -16.03 -0.63
C ALA A 328 0.83 -16.38 -0.63
N GLU A 329 0.20 -16.47 -1.82
CA GLU A 329 -1.24 -16.68 -2.01
C GLU A 329 -1.73 -17.87 -1.17
N LEU A 330 -1.13 -19.05 -1.33
CA LEU A 330 -1.56 -20.26 -0.63
C LEU A 330 -1.60 -20.09 0.89
N ALA A 331 -0.56 -19.46 1.47
CA ALA A 331 -0.45 -19.25 2.91
C ALA A 331 -1.51 -18.27 3.43
N ILE A 332 -1.80 -17.23 2.66
CA ILE A 332 -2.78 -16.18 3.00
C ILE A 332 -4.20 -16.68 2.77
N ALA A 333 -4.49 -17.30 1.62
CA ALA A 333 -5.79 -17.86 1.27
C ALA A 333 -6.24 -18.94 2.26
N THR A 334 -5.33 -19.84 2.66
CA THR A 334 -5.60 -20.86 3.68
C THR A 334 -5.93 -20.21 5.03
N ALA A 335 -5.20 -19.15 5.40
CA ALA A 335 -5.46 -18.43 6.64
C ALA A 335 -6.79 -17.66 6.59
N CYS A 336 -7.16 -17.10 5.43
CA CYS A 336 -8.46 -16.48 5.23
C CYS A 336 -9.59 -17.48 5.44
N LYS A 337 -9.53 -18.66 4.81
CA LYS A 337 -10.51 -19.76 4.98
C LYS A 337 -10.63 -20.24 6.43
N THR A 338 -9.54 -20.17 7.19
CA THR A 338 -9.49 -20.69 8.57
C THR A 338 -9.94 -19.66 9.63
N PHE A 339 -9.71 -18.37 9.39
CA PHE A 339 -9.84 -17.33 10.41
C PHE A 339 -10.84 -16.24 10.08
N VAL A 340 -11.24 -16.08 8.81
CA VAL A 340 -12.13 -14.99 8.38
C VAL A 340 -13.48 -15.59 8.00
N PRO A 341 -14.56 -15.26 8.73
CA PRO A 341 -15.88 -15.85 8.48
C PRO A 341 -16.50 -15.37 7.17
N HIS A 342 -16.27 -14.10 6.81
CA HIS A 342 -16.83 -13.50 5.59
C HIS A 342 -15.71 -13.08 4.64
N ARG A 343 -15.76 -13.56 3.38
CA ARG A 343 -14.67 -13.40 2.40
C ARG A 343 -14.29 -11.95 2.13
N SER A 344 -15.26 -11.04 2.20
CA SER A 344 -15.08 -9.62 1.90
C SER A 344 -14.67 -8.78 3.11
N SER A 345 -14.45 -9.37 4.28
CA SER A 345 -14.11 -8.60 5.51
C SER A 345 -12.67 -8.08 5.52
N CYS A 346 -11.77 -8.63 4.70
CA CYS A 346 -10.38 -8.20 4.64
C CYS A 346 -10.05 -7.61 3.27
N PHE A 347 -9.26 -6.54 3.28
CA PHE A 347 -8.53 -6.04 2.11
C PHE A 347 -7.11 -5.69 2.55
N GLY A 348 -6.16 -5.56 1.62
CA GLY A 348 -4.77 -5.28 1.96
C GLY A 348 -4.16 -4.28 0.99
N SER A 349 -3.70 -3.14 1.50
CA SER A 349 -2.83 -2.23 0.77
C SER A 349 -1.36 -2.61 1.03
N GLY A 350 -0.69 -3.15 0.03
CA GLY A 350 0.74 -3.45 0.07
C GLY A 350 1.55 -2.34 -0.61
N HIS A 351 2.69 -1.98 -0.01
CA HIS A 351 3.78 -1.39 -0.77
C HIS A 351 4.63 -2.54 -1.30
N VAL A 352 4.58 -2.80 -2.61
CA VAL A 352 5.60 -3.67 -3.22
C VAL A 352 6.89 -2.85 -3.21
N LEU A 353 7.89 -3.36 -2.49
CA LEU A 353 9.12 -2.66 -2.11
C LEU A 353 10.14 -2.62 -3.23
#